data_AF-A0A955R604-F1
#
_entry.id   AF-A0A955R604-F1
#
_cell.length_a   1.000
_cell.length_b   1.000
_cell.length_c   1.000
_cell.angle_alpha   90.00
_cell.angle_beta   90.00
_cell.angle_gamma   90.00
#
_symmetry.space_group_name_H-M   'P 1'
#
loop_
_entity.id
_entity.type
_entity.pdbx_description
1 polymer ?
#
loop_
_entity_poly.entity_id
_entity_poly.type
_entity_poly.pdbx_seq_one_letter_code
_entity_poly.pdbx_strand_id
1 'polypeptide(L)' 'MSTNPVYSKKDFSSDQMVRWCPGCGDYSILAQVQTAFADLGIPREKFAVIAGIGCSSRFPYYM' A
#
# COMPACT_ATOMS: atom_id res chain seq x y z
N MET A 1 -9.83 1.16 -26.42
CA MET A 1 -9.05 0.22 -25.58
C MET A 1 -8.37 1.06 -24.52
N SER A 2 -8.79 0.95 -23.26
CA SER A 2 -8.13 1.68 -22.16
C SER A 2 -6.73 1.12 -21.97
N THR A 3 -5.72 1.97 -22.13
CA THR A 3 -4.33 1.63 -21.80
C THR A 3 -4.23 1.52 -20.29
N ASN A 4 -4.09 0.30 -19.76
CA ASN A 4 -3.88 0.13 -18.33
C ASN A 4 -2.51 0.73 -17.96
N PRO A 5 -2.45 1.67 -17.01
CA PRO A 5 -1.19 2.20 -16.53
C PRO A 5 -0.32 1.08 -15.95
N VAL A 6 0.97 1.07 -16.34
CA VAL A 6 1.96 0.16 -15.75
C VAL A 6 2.37 0.77 -14.42
N TYR A 7 1.96 0.13 -13.33
CA TYR A 7 2.34 0.55 -11.99
C TYR A 7 3.49 -0.29 -11.44
N SER A 8 4.20 0.31 -10.50
CA SER A 8 5.21 -0.31 -9.67
C SER A 8 4.80 -0.24 -8.20
N LYS A 9 5.45 -1.04 -7.36
CA LYS A 9 5.27 -0.97 -5.90
C LYS A 9 5.42 0.46 -5.34
N LYS A 10 6.32 1.27 -5.94
CA LYS A 10 6.60 2.63 -5.48
C LYS A 10 5.40 3.58 -5.67
N ASP A 11 4.56 3.33 -6.66
CA ASP A 11 3.37 4.14 -6.94
C ASP A 11 2.28 3.97 -5.86
N PHE A 12 2.39 2.91 -5.06
CA PHE A 12 1.52 2.60 -3.91
C PHE A 12 2.24 2.75 -2.56
N SER A 13 3.39 3.44 -2.53
CA SER A 13 4.13 3.68 -1.29
C SER A 13 4.11 5.16 -0.91
N SER A 14 3.93 5.43 0.38
CA SER A 14 4.09 6.76 0.94
C SER A 14 5.56 7.09 1.21
N ASP A 15 5.88 8.39 1.20
CA ASP A 15 7.15 8.97 1.66
C ASP A 15 7.26 9.03 3.20
N GLN A 16 6.18 8.74 3.92
CA GLN A 16 6.17 8.75 5.37
C GLN A 16 6.99 7.61 5.97
N MET A 17 7.73 7.94 7.03
CA MET A 17 8.42 6.94 7.83
C MET A 17 7.43 6.01 8.53
N VAL A 18 7.60 4.71 8.31
CA VAL A 18 6.81 3.66 8.97
C VAL A 18 7.19 3.57 10.45
N ARG A 19 6.19 3.70 11.33
CA ARG A 19 6.36 3.77 12.80
C ARG A 19 5.98 2.46 13.50
N TRP A 20 6.20 1.32 12.86
CA TRP A 20 6.05 0.00 13.47
C TRP A 20 7.35 -0.42 14.16
N CYS A 21 7.26 -1.34 15.11
CA CYS A 21 8.44 -1.87 15.79
C CYS A 21 9.34 -2.64 14.81
N PRO A 22 10.67 -2.62 14.97
CA PRO A 22 11.56 -3.46 14.18
C PRO A 22 11.15 -4.94 14.26
N GLY A 23 11.02 -5.61 13.11
CA GLY A 23 10.55 -7.00 13.05
C GLY A 23 9.04 -7.20 13.09
N CYS A 24 8.24 -6.12 13.08
CA CYS A 24 6.79 -6.22 12.99
C CYS A 24 6.34 -6.89 11.67
N GLY A 25 5.37 -7.79 11.73
CA GLY A 25 4.83 -8.47 10.55
C GLY A 25 4.09 -7.54 9.57
N ASP A 26 3.61 -6.39 10.04
CA ASP A 26 2.87 -5.42 9.22
C ASP A 26 3.73 -4.86 8.07
N TYR A 27 5.06 -4.83 8.21
CA TYR A 27 5.97 -4.46 7.12
C TYR A 27 5.83 -5.39 5.91
N SER A 28 5.73 -6.69 6.15
CA SER A 28 5.57 -7.69 5.09
C SER A 28 4.20 -7.56 4.45
N ILE A 29 3.15 -7.35 5.24
CA ILE A 29 1.78 -7.15 4.72
C ILE A 29 1.74 -5.90 3.82
N LEU A 30 2.32 -4.78 4.29
CA LEU A 30 2.40 -3.53 3.52
C LEU A 30 3.10 -3.75 2.18
N ALA A 31 4.28 -4.38 2.22
CA ALA A 31 5.06 -4.66 1.01
C ALA A 31 4.28 -5.49 -0.01
N GLN A 32 3.54 -6.50 0.44
CA GLN A 32 2.78 -7.39 -0.44
C GLN A 32 1.54 -6.72 -1.02
N VAL A 33 0.83 -5.90 -0.25
CA VAL A 33 -0.34 -5.16 -0.76
C VAL A 33 0.08 -4.15 -1.82
N GLN A 34 1.20 -3.43 -1.61
CA GLN A 34 1.73 -2.49 -2.60
C GLN A 34 2.11 -3.18 -3.92
N THR A 35 2.72 -4.37 -3.84
CA THR A 35 3.02 -5.20 -5.02
C THR A 35 1.73 -5.67 -5.70
N ALA A 36 0.77 -6.19 -4.94
CA ALA A 36 -0.49 -6.67 -5.49
C ALA A 36 -1.29 -5.56 -6.19
N PHE A 37 -1.31 -4.35 -5.63
CA PHE A 37 -1.99 -3.20 -6.25
C PHE A 37 -1.35 -2.80 -7.58
N ALA A 38 -0.02 -2.87 -7.66
CA ALA A 38 0.71 -2.65 -8.91
C ALA A 38 0.38 -3.70 -9.97
N ASP A 39 0.32 -4.97 -9.59
CA ASP A 39 0.05 -6.10 -10.50
C ASP A 39 -1.39 -6.10 -11.05
N LEU A 40 -2.34 -5.54 -10.30
CA LEU A 40 -3.75 -5.49 -10.71
C LEU A 40 -4.01 -4.51 -11.88
N GLY A 41 -3.12 -3.55 -12.14
CA GLY A 41 -3.27 -2.57 -13.23
C GLY A 41 -4.51 -1.66 -13.11
N ILE A 42 -5.09 -1.57 -11.91
CA ILE A 42 -6.23 -0.70 -11.60
C ILE A 42 -5.71 0.68 -11.23
N PRO A 43 -6.30 1.78 -11.74
CA PRO A 43 -5.88 3.13 -11.38
C PRO A 43 -5.90 3.40 -9.87
N ARG A 44 -4.86 4.07 -9.34
CA ARG A 44 -4.68 4.34 -7.89
C ARG A 44 -5.91 5.00 -7.27
N GLU A 45 -6.52 5.95 -7.98
CA GLU A 45 -7.71 6.68 -7.54
C GLU A 45 -8.98 5.83 -7.40
N LYS A 46 -8.95 4.57 -7.86
CA LYS A 46 -10.05 3.60 -7.68
C LYS A 46 -9.85 2.70 -6.46
N PHE A 47 -8.77 2.85 -5.71
CA PHE A 47 -8.56 2.14 -4.45
C PHE A 47 -8.89 3.01 -3.25
N ALA A 48 -9.56 2.41 -2.26
CA ALA A 48 -9.74 3.00 -0.94
C ALA A 48 -9.19 2.03 0.11
N VAL A 49 -8.25 2.49 0.93
CA VAL A 49 -7.65 1.71 2.03
C VAL A 49 -8.20 2.28 3.34
N ILE A 50 -8.97 1.47 4.06
CA ILE A 50 -9.68 1.87 5.27
C ILE A 50 -9.21 0.99 6.42
N ALA A 51 -8.93 1.59 7.59
CA ALA A 51 -8.48 0.86 8.76
C ALA A 51 -9.19 1.34 10.04
N GLY A 52 -9.12 0.52 11.10
CA GLY A 52 -9.70 0.78 12.41
C GLY A 52 -8.78 1.59 13.32
N ILE A 53 -8.60 1.13 14.57
CA ILE A 53 -7.67 1.71 15.54
C ILE A 53 -6.66 0.65 15.99
N GLY A 54 -5.37 1.00 15.95
CA GLY A 54 -4.27 0.13 16.36
C GLY A 54 -2.97 0.43 15.61
N CYS A 55 -1.89 -0.30 15.93
CA CYS A 55 -0.63 -0.19 15.21
C CYS A 55 -0.82 -0.47 13.71
N SER A 56 -1.52 -1.56 13.39
CA SER A 56 -1.89 -1.92 12.02
C SER A 56 -2.75 -0.87 11.34
N SER A 57 -3.52 -0.07 12.08
CA SER A 57 -4.40 0.93 11.48
C SER A 57 -3.70 2.15 10.92
N ARG A 58 -2.37 2.24 11.08
CA ARG A 58 -1.54 3.20 10.35
C ARG A 58 -1.31 2.80 8.88
N PHE A 59 -1.72 1.60 8.48
CA PHE A 59 -1.54 1.08 7.12
C PHE A 59 -1.98 2.05 6.00
N PRO A 60 -3.14 2.73 6.07
CA PRO A 60 -3.55 3.67 5.01
C PRO A 60 -2.59 4.84 4.83
N TYR A 61 -1.85 5.25 5.86
CA TYR A 61 -0.86 6.32 5.75
C TYR A 61 0.39 5.90 4.99
N TYR A 62 0.62 4.60 4.84
CA TYR A 62 1.80 4.04 4.19
C TYR A 62 1.54 3.55 2.76
N MET A 63 0.28 3.66 2.30
CA MET A 63 -0.22 3.27 0.97
C MET A 63 -0.30 4.43 -0.03
#